data_AF-A0A4S9SVC2-F1
#
_entry.id   AF-A0A4S9SVC2-F1
#
_cell.length_a   1.000
_cell.length_b   1.000
_cell.length_c   1.000
_cell.angle_alpha   90.00
_cell.angle_beta   90.00
_cell.angle_gamma   90.00
#
_symmetry.space_group_name_H-M   'P 1'
#
loop_
_entity.id
_entity.type
_entity.pdbx_description
1 polymer ?
#
loop_
_entity_poly.entity_id
_entity_poly.type
_entity_poly.pdbx_seq_one_letter_code
_entity_poly.pdbx_strand_id
1 'polypeptide(L)'
;MTYHGDKRTENFWRDVMPLWPLRLLHIPTMTSLQRAGESTYGGVVSPKYAILTYTWGRFRAPSGSPALKIKGVTWRVPPIQEQHFTVDAFQNLIAVMGRVVDFAWIDVCCIDQEDTATKMFEVGRQAGIFKQATHAYAWLNFHTHDQLQSLFDNIFDLDSVISGWDLWELTEIEK
;
A
#
# COMPACT_ATOMS: atom_id res chain seq x y z
N MET A 1 24.85 19.58 18.06
CA MET A 1 23.98 19.88 16.91
C MET A 1 22.73 19.05 17.10
N THR A 2 21.69 19.61 17.69
CA THR A 2 20.47 18.90 18.11
C THR A 2 19.65 18.58 16.88
N TYR A 3 19.45 17.28 16.59
CA TYR A 3 18.56 16.84 15.52
C TYR A 3 17.13 17.31 15.84
N HIS A 4 16.70 18.36 15.14
CA HIS A 4 15.31 18.80 15.17
C HIS A 4 14.57 17.91 14.16
N GLY A 5 14.00 16.81 14.64
CA GLY A 5 13.01 16.05 13.88
C GLY A 5 11.99 17.03 13.30
N ASP A 6 11.74 16.93 11.99
CA ASP A 6 10.89 17.89 11.28
C ASP A 6 9.47 17.82 11.84
N LYS A 7 9.11 18.76 12.72
CA LYS A 7 7.78 18.89 13.34
C LYS A 7 6.63 18.99 12.30
N ARG A 8 6.93 19.13 11.01
CA ARG A 8 5.93 19.14 9.93
C ARG A 8 5.32 17.77 9.63
N THR A 9 6.05 16.66 9.79
CA THR A 9 5.53 15.32 9.46
C THR A 9 4.67 14.73 10.57
N GLU A 10 5.01 14.97 11.85
CA GLU A 10 4.19 14.53 13.00
C GLU A 10 2.81 15.18 13.04
N ASN A 11 2.68 16.43 12.58
CA ASN A 11 1.40 17.13 12.54
C ASN A 11 0.53 16.68 11.36
N PHE A 12 1.12 16.39 10.20
CA PHE A 12 0.38 16.01 9.00
C PHE A 12 -0.52 14.78 9.24
N TRP A 13 0.03 13.69 9.79
CA TRP A 13 -0.75 12.47 10.00
C TRP A 13 -1.82 12.60 11.08
N ARG A 14 -1.65 13.48 12.06
CA ARG A 14 -2.67 13.77 13.08
C ARG A 14 -3.90 14.42 12.45
N ASP A 15 -3.69 15.35 11.53
CA ASP A 15 -4.75 16.15 10.91
C ASP A 15 -5.44 15.46 9.73
N VAL A 16 -4.83 14.43 9.14
CA VAL A 16 -5.47 13.62 8.09
C VAL A 16 -6.70 12.92 8.65
N MET A 17 -7.87 13.16 8.07
CA MET A 17 -9.09 12.43 8.43
C MET A 17 -9.08 11.03 7.79
N PRO A 18 -9.42 9.95 8.53
CA PRO A 18 -9.63 8.64 7.94
C PRO A 18 -10.75 8.68 6.89
N LEU A 19 -10.55 8.05 5.74
CA LEU A 19 -11.50 8.08 4.63
C LEU A 19 -11.77 6.66 4.11
N TRP A 20 -13.02 6.39 3.78
CA TRP A 20 -13.40 5.20 3.05
C TRP A 20 -13.16 5.40 1.54
N PRO A 21 -12.51 4.43 0.85
CA PRO A 21 -12.30 4.49 -0.59
C PRO A 21 -13.60 4.27 -1.37
N LEU A 22 -13.66 4.69 -2.63
CA LEU A 22 -14.84 4.41 -3.46
C LEU A 22 -15.04 2.93 -3.71
N ARG A 23 -13.96 2.14 -3.69
CA ARG A 23 -14.00 0.70 -3.94
C ARG A 23 -13.02 -0.07 -3.07
N LEU A 24 -13.34 -1.33 -2.81
CA LEU A 24 -12.43 -2.31 -2.22
C LEU A 24 -12.46 -3.59 -3.05
N LEU A 25 -11.31 -4.24 -3.23
CA LEU A 25 -11.23 -5.60 -3.74
C LEU A 25 -11.63 -6.56 -2.61
N HIS A 26 -12.69 -7.32 -2.82
CA HIS A 26 -12.96 -8.53 -2.05
C HIS A 26 -12.06 -9.65 -2.58
N ILE A 27 -11.02 -9.98 -1.81
CA ILE A 27 -9.94 -10.89 -2.20
C ILE A 27 -10.47 -12.29 -2.53
N PRO A 28 -11.32 -12.94 -1.69
CA PRO A 28 -11.76 -14.30 -1.94
C PRO A 28 -12.47 -14.49 -3.29
N THR A 29 -13.20 -13.48 -3.76
CA THR A 29 -13.94 -13.56 -5.04
C THR A 29 -13.24 -12.86 -6.19
N MET A 30 -12.12 -12.17 -5.93
CA MET A 30 -11.46 -11.24 -6.85
C MET A 30 -12.44 -10.24 -7.47
N THR A 31 -13.33 -9.67 -6.64
CA THR A 31 -14.36 -8.71 -7.07
C THR A 31 -14.09 -7.34 -6.48
N SER A 32 -13.91 -6.33 -7.31
CA SER A 32 -13.92 -4.94 -6.87
C SER A 32 -15.35 -4.53 -6.56
N LEU A 33 -15.63 -4.16 -5.32
CA LEU A 33 -16.94 -3.76 -4.83
C LEU A 33 -16.98 -2.25 -4.67
N GLN A 34 -18.01 -1.61 -5.25
CA GLN A 34 -18.25 -0.20 -5.04
C GLN A 34 -18.84 0.05 -3.65
N ARG A 35 -18.39 1.13 -3.01
CA ARG A 35 -18.92 1.61 -1.74
C ARG A 35 -20.37 2.03 -1.93
N ALA A 36 -21.24 1.50 -1.08
CA ALA A 36 -22.63 1.95 -0.90
C ALA A 36 -22.73 2.76 0.40
N GLY A 37 -23.36 3.94 0.33
CA GLY A 37 -23.45 4.86 1.46
C GLY A 37 -22.07 5.26 1.99
N GLU A 38 -21.92 5.27 3.32
CA GLU A 38 -20.72 5.77 3.99
C GLU A 38 -19.54 4.80 3.97
N SER A 39 -19.76 3.49 4.11
CA SER A 39 -18.67 2.52 4.30
C SER A 39 -19.03 1.06 4.01
N THR A 40 -20.09 0.82 3.24
CA THR A 40 -20.58 -0.54 2.98
C THR A 40 -20.06 -1.08 1.65
N TYR A 41 -19.53 -2.30 1.64
CA TYR A 41 -19.00 -2.97 0.43
C TYR A 41 -19.55 -4.39 0.36
N GLY A 42 -20.32 -4.71 -0.68
CA GLY A 42 -20.91 -6.04 -0.83
C GLY A 42 -21.76 -6.50 0.36
N GLY A 43 -22.41 -5.56 1.06
CA GLY A 43 -23.21 -5.83 2.25
C GLY A 43 -22.44 -5.80 3.57
N VAL A 44 -21.10 -5.73 3.55
CA VAL A 44 -20.28 -5.64 4.76
C VAL A 44 -20.07 -4.16 5.11
N VAL A 45 -20.48 -3.75 6.31
CA VAL A 45 -20.34 -2.37 6.79
C VAL A 45 -18.98 -2.19 7.45
N SER A 46 -18.26 -1.12 7.08
CA SER A 46 -16.96 -0.76 7.64
C SER A 46 -15.95 -1.94 7.72
N PRO A 47 -15.72 -2.69 6.63
CA PRO A 47 -14.83 -3.84 6.67
C PRO A 47 -13.40 -3.42 7.02
N LYS A 48 -12.69 -4.27 7.78
CA LYS A 48 -11.23 -4.17 7.86
C LYS A 48 -10.65 -4.45 6.49
N TYR A 49 -9.71 -3.62 6.04
CA TYR A 49 -9.00 -3.83 4.79
C TYR A 49 -7.50 -3.57 4.92
N ALA A 50 -6.75 -4.16 3.99
CA ALA A 50 -5.34 -3.89 3.78
C ALA A 50 -5.15 -2.93 2.60
N ILE A 51 -4.03 -2.21 2.58
CA ILE A 51 -3.57 -1.50 1.40
C ILE A 51 -2.35 -2.20 0.81
N LEU A 52 -2.19 -2.10 -0.50
CA LEU A 52 -0.96 -2.46 -1.17
C LEU A 52 -0.37 -1.23 -1.86
N THR A 53 0.87 -0.88 -1.50
CA THR A 53 1.65 0.13 -2.22
C THR A 53 2.75 -0.53 -3.05
N TYR A 54 2.84 -0.12 -4.32
CA TYR A 54 3.72 -0.69 -5.34
C TYR A 54 3.81 0.27 -6.52
N THR A 55 4.74 0.03 -7.45
CA THR A 55 4.83 0.84 -8.68
C THR A 55 4.12 0.11 -9.82
N TRP A 56 3.23 0.80 -10.56
CA TRP A 56 2.60 0.22 -11.76
C TRP A 56 2.70 1.11 -12.99
N GLY A 57 2.40 2.42 -12.83
CA GLY A 57 2.15 3.31 -13.97
C GLY A 57 3.28 3.38 -15.01
N ARG A 58 4.54 3.23 -14.58
CA ARG A 58 5.72 3.26 -15.46
C ARG A 58 6.00 1.94 -16.19
N PHE A 59 5.39 0.85 -15.74
CA PHE A 59 5.62 -0.51 -16.24
C PHE A 59 4.40 -1.05 -16.99
N ARG A 60 3.48 -0.18 -17.44
CA ARG A 60 2.34 -0.60 -18.26
C ARG A 60 2.85 -1.29 -19.54
N ALA A 61 2.32 -2.46 -19.83
CA ALA A 61 2.62 -3.20 -21.06
C ALA A 61 1.71 -2.77 -22.23
N PRO A 62 2.03 -3.15 -23.48
CA PRO A 62 1.14 -2.95 -24.62
C PRO A 62 -0.20 -3.67 -24.45
N SER A 63 -1.24 -3.16 -25.12
CA SER A 63 -2.56 -3.80 -25.17
C SER A 63 -2.45 -5.25 -25.67
N GLY A 64 -3.22 -6.16 -25.08
CA GLY A 64 -3.17 -7.60 -25.35
C GLY A 64 -2.17 -8.38 -24.49
N SER A 65 -1.30 -7.70 -23.74
CA SER A 65 -0.43 -8.33 -22.74
C SER A 65 -1.25 -8.81 -21.53
N PRO A 66 -0.71 -9.74 -20.71
CA PRO A 66 -1.38 -10.21 -19.50
C PRO A 66 -1.75 -9.07 -18.53
N ALA A 67 -2.97 -9.13 -18.01
CA ALA A 67 -3.48 -8.22 -17.00
C ALA A 67 -4.17 -9.01 -15.88
N LEU A 68 -4.17 -8.44 -14.66
CA LEU A 68 -4.88 -9.03 -13.54
C LEU A 68 -6.38 -9.10 -13.85
N LYS A 69 -6.96 -10.29 -13.71
CA LYS A 69 -8.40 -10.51 -13.89
C LYS A 69 -9.13 -10.21 -12.59
N ILE A 70 -10.02 -9.22 -12.63
CA ILE A 70 -10.92 -8.87 -11.52
C ILE A 70 -12.35 -8.72 -12.03
N LYS A 71 -13.31 -8.94 -11.15
CA LYS A 71 -14.75 -8.79 -11.41
C LYS A 71 -15.25 -7.46 -10.86
N GLY A 72 -16.43 -7.04 -11.32
CA GLY A 72 -17.15 -5.89 -10.75
C GLY A 72 -16.69 -4.53 -11.27
N VAL A 73 -15.76 -4.48 -12.21
CA VAL A 73 -15.25 -3.25 -12.85
C VAL A 73 -15.66 -3.18 -14.31
N THR A 74 -15.81 -1.97 -14.84
CA THR A 74 -16.11 -1.71 -16.25
C THR A 74 -14.89 -1.28 -17.06
N TRP A 75 -13.83 -0.82 -16.38
CA TRP A 75 -12.59 -0.42 -17.02
C TRP A 75 -11.67 -1.61 -17.28
N ARG A 76 -10.75 -1.43 -18.22
CA ARG A 76 -9.68 -2.40 -18.42
C ARG A 76 -8.60 -2.21 -17.36
N VAL A 77 -8.28 -3.29 -16.66
CA VAL A 77 -7.06 -3.32 -15.84
C VAL A 77 -5.86 -3.16 -16.78
N PRO A 78 -5.02 -2.12 -16.61
CA PRO A 78 -3.86 -1.93 -17.48
C PRO A 78 -2.94 -3.15 -17.35
N PRO A 79 -2.37 -3.70 -18.43
CA PRO A 79 -1.45 -4.83 -18.33
C PRO A 79 -0.09 -4.40 -17.77
N ILE A 80 0.72 -5.36 -17.33
CA ILE A 80 2.03 -5.13 -16.70
C ILE A 80 3.16 -5.73 -17.55
N GLN A 81 4.30 -5.05 -17.62
CA GLN A 81 5.52 -5.59 -18.21
C GLN A 81 6.04 -6.72 -17.33
N GLU A 82 6.15 -7.94 -17.86
CA GLU A 82 6.54 -9.11 -17.07
C GLU A 82 7.95 -9.00 -16.48
N GLN A 83 8.82 -8.16 -17.07
CA GLN A 83 10.14 -7.85 -16.52
C GLN A 83 10.06 -7.10 -15.17
N HIS A 84 8.92 -6.47 -14.88
CA HIS A 84 8.66 -5.86 -13.57
C HIS A 84 8.12 -6.91 -12.60
N PHE A 85 6.98 -7.53 -12.94
CA PHE A 85 6.47 -8.73 -12.29
C PHE A 85 5.40 -9.40 -13.14
N THR A 86 5.11 -10.67 -12.87
CA THR A 86 4.06 -11.42 -13.55
C THR A 86 2.69 -11.23 -12.89
N VAL A 87 1.61 -11.42 -13.67
CA VAL A 87 0.24 -11.41 -13.13
C VAL A 87 0.07 -12.48 -12.05
N ASP A 88 0.69 -13.65 -12.20
CA ASP A 88 0.63 -14.73 -11.22
C ASP A 88 1.31 -14.35 -9.89
N ALA A 89 2.48 -13.70 -9.94
CA ALA A 89 3.14 -13.19 -8.75
C ALA A 89 2.25 -12.17 -8.03
N PHE A 90 1.57 -11.31 -8.80
CA PHE A 90 0.65 -10.33 -8.23
C PHE A 90 -0.58 -10.98 -7.59
N GLN A 91 -1.16 -12.01 -8.24
CA GLN A 91 -2.26 -12.79 -7.67
C GLN A 91 -1.85 -13.51 -6.39
N ASN A 92 -0.66 -14.11 -6.36
CA ASN A 92 -0.12 -14.76 -5.17
C ASN A 92 0.06 -13.78 -4.01
N LEU A 93 0.56 -12.58 -4.27
CA LEU A 93 0.66 -11.52 -3.26
C LEU A 93 -0.71 -11.15 -2.70
N ILE A 94 -1.71 -10.94 -3.56
CA ILE A 94 -3.09 -10.65 -3.14
C ILE A 94 -3.65 -11.79 -2.29
N ALA A 95 -3.39 -13.04 -2.66
CA ALA A 95 -3.79 -14.20 -1.87
C ALA A 95 -3.09 -14.27 -0.50
N VAL A 96 -1.82 -13.85 -0.40
CA VAL A 96 -1.09 -13.73 0.88
C VAL A 96 -1.74 -12.67 1.77
N MET A 97 -2.06 -11.49 1.22
CA MET A 97 -2.80 -10.46 1.96
C MET A 97 -4.15 -10.99 2.48
N GLY A 98 -4.81 -11.81 1.66
CA GLY A 98 -6.07 -12.51 1.97
C GLY A 98 -6.04 -13.42 3.18
N ARG A 99 -4.85 -13.82 3.67
CA ARG A 99 -4.70 -14.61 4.89
C ARG A 99 -4.98 -13.82 6.16
N VAL A 100 -4.94 -12.48 6.08
CA VAL A 100 -5.08 -11.57 7.23
C VAL A 100 -6.40 -10.79 7.17
N VAL A 101 -6.81 -10.37 5.97
CA VAL A 101 -8.05 -9.61 5.74
C VAL A 101 -8.68 -9.98 4.40
N ASP A 102 -10.00 -9.95 4.31
CA ASP A 102 -10.73 -10.30 3.07
C ASP A 102 -10.84 -9.14 2.07
N PHE A 103 -10.55 -7.92 2.51
CA PHE A 103 -10.67 -6.72 1.69
C PHE A 103 -9.31 -6.05 1.50
N ALA A 104 -9.05 -5.55 0.31
CA ALA A 104 -7.89 -4.72 0.03
C ALA A 104 -8.21 -3.53 -0.86
N TRP A 105 -7.51 -2.43 -0.61
CA TRP A 105 -7.43 -1.31 -1.54
C TRP A 105 -6.12 -1.43 -2.34
N ILE A 106 -6.28 -1.64 -3.64
CA ILE A 106 -5.18 -1.86 -4.59
C ILE A 106 -5.50 -1.00 -5.82
N ASP A 107 -4.57 -0.13 -6.22
CA ASP A 107 -4.78 0.92 -7.23
C ASP A 107 -5.52 0.41 -8.48
N VAL A 108 -4.96 -0.58 -9.18
CA VAL A 108 -5.54 -1.06 -10.44
C VAL A 108 -6.86 -1.82 -10.27
N CYS A 109 -7.17 -2.24 -9.04
CA CYS A 109 -8.42 -2.92 -8.71
C CYS A 109 -9.52 -1.97 -8.24
N CYS A 110 -9.15 -0.82 -7.66
CA CYS A 110 -10.09 0.07 -6.97
C CYS A 110 -10.27 1.41 -7.66
N ILE A 111 -9.31 1.82 -8.51
CA ILE A 111 -9.33 3.09 -9.22
C ILE A 111 -9.43 2.82 -10.71
N ASP A 112 -10.43 3.40 -11.36
CA ASP A 112 -10.53 3.43 -12.81
C ASP A 112 -9.31 4.19 -13.37
N GLN A 113 -8.46 3.45 -14.09
CA GLN A 113 -7.21 3.97 -14.63
C GLN A 113 -7.40 4.76 -15.94
N GLU A 114 -8.58 4.64 -16.54
CA GLU A 114 -8.97 5.28 -17.81
C GLU A 114 -9.70 6.61 -17.54
N ASP A 115 -10.42 6.73 -16.41
CA ASP A 115 -11.04 8.00 -15.96
C ASP A 115 -10.07 8.85 -15.11
N THR A 116 -9.60 9.96 -15.69
CA THR A 116 -8.68 10.88 -15.02
C THR A 116 -9.33 11.58 -13.82
N ALA A 117 -10.62 11.94 -13.87
CA ALA A 117 -11.27 12.65 -12.79
C ALA A 117 -11.42 11.75 -11.55
N THR A 118 -11.93 10.52 -11.73
CA THR A 118 -12.02 9.52 -10.66
C THR A 118 -10.64 9.17 -10.10
N LYS A 119 -9.64 9.00 -10.98
CA LYS A 119 -8.26 8.72 -10.56
C LYS A 119 -7.68 9.83 -9.68
N MET A 120 -7.79 11.08 -10.12
CA MET A 120 -7.27 12.22 -9.34
C MET A 120 -8.01 12.38 -8.02
N PHE A 121 -9.32 12.13 -7.99
CA PHE A 121 -10.12 12.17 -6.78
C PHE A 121 -9.65 11.14 -5.74
N GLU A 122 -9.44 9.88 -6.13
CA GLU A 122 -8.99 8.83 -5.21
C GLU A 122 -7.54 9.04 -4.76
N VAL A 123 -6.65 9.45 -5.66
CA VAL A 123 -5.25 9.77 -5.32
C VAL A 123 -5.19 10.92 -4.32
N GLY A 124 -6.02 11.96 -4.47
CA GLY A 124 -6.10 13.06 -3.51
C GLY A 124 -6.57 12.64 -2.11
N ARG A 125 -7.24 11.50 -1.99
CA ARG A 125 -7.76 10.92 -0.73
C ARG A 125 -6.86 9.85 -0.14
N GLN A 126 -5.76 9.50 -0.83
CA GLN A 126 -4.93 8.35 -0.51
C GLN A 126 -4.41 8.40 0.94
N ALA A 127 -4.01 9.56 1.45
CA ALA A 127 -3.55 9.67 2.85
C ALA A 127 -4.64 9.26 3.86
N GLY A 128 -5.89 9.67 3.65
CA GLY A 128 -7.02 9.30 4.50
C GLY A 128 -7.40 7.83 4.36
N ILE A 129 -7.31 7.28 3.14
CA ILE A 129 -7.54 5.85 2.87
C ILE A 129 -6.45 4.99 3.53
N PHE A 130 -5.20 5.45 3.51
CA PHE A 130 -4.08 4.77 4.19
C PHE A 130 -4.28 4.79 5.70
N LYS A 131 -4.67 5.96 6.25
CA LYS A 131 -4.93 6.10 7.69
C LYS A 131 -6.09 5.20 8.18
N GLN A 132 -7.09 4.95 7.32
CA GLN A 132 -8.23 4.09 7.64
C GLN A 132 -7.92 2.58 7.50
N ALA A 133 -6.84 2.21 6.79
CA ALA A 133 -6.46 0.82 6.58
C ALA A 133 -5.97 0.17 7.88
N THR A 134 -6.21 -1.14 8.02
CA THR A 134 -5.74 -1.91 9.19
C THR A 134 -4.36 -2.51 9.00
N HIS A 135 -3.95 -2.70 7.75
CA HIS A 135 -2.67 -3.30 7.39
C HIS A 135 -2.13 -2.60 6.14
N ALA A 136 -0.81 -2.45 6.07
CA ALA A 136 -0.14 -1.91 4.90
C ALA A 136 0.92 -2.88 4.41
N TYR A 137 0.89 -3.18 3.11
CA TYR A 137 1.89 -3.97 2.43
C TYR A 137 2.63 -3.08 1.45
N ALA A 138 3.97 -3.10 1.48
CA ALA A 138 4.81 -2.44 0.50
C ALA A 138 5.52 -3.51 -0.34
N TRP A 139 5.25 -3.54 -1.64
CA TRP A 139 5.87 -4.53 -2.53
C TRP A 139 7.08 -3.94 -3.25
N LEU A 140 8.27 -4.30 -2.76
CA LEU A 140 9.56 -3.87 -3.29
C LEU A 140 10.14 -4.88 -4.29
N ASN A 141 9.39 -5.12 -5.36
CA ASN A 141 9.58 -6.26 -6.28
C ASN A 141 10.87 -6.25 -7.14
N PHE A 142 11.68 -5.19 -7.09
CA PHE A 142 12.94 -5.08 -7.84
C PHE A 142 14.17 -5.57 -7.08
N HIS A 143 14.04 -5.82 -5.78
CA HIS A 143 15.14 -6.21 -4.93
C HIS A 143 15.05 -7.69 -4.63
N THR A 144 16.20 -8.38 -4.65
CA THR A 144 16.28 -9.74 -4.13
C THR A 144 16.04 -9.72 -2.62
N HIS A 145 15.72 -10.89 -2.06
CA HIS A 145 15.62 -11.05 -0.61
C HIS A 145 16.87 -10.54 0.10
N ASP A 146 18.06 -10.90 -0.39
CA ASP A 146 19.35 -10.50 0.22
C ASP A 146 19.59 -8.99 0.15
N GLN A 147 19.17 -8.34 -0.95
CA GLN A 147 19.23 -6.89 -1.07
C GLN A 147 18.26 -6.21 -0.11
N LEU A 148 17.03 -6.72 0.02
CA LEU A 148 16.07 -6.21 0.99
C LEU A 148 16.54 -6.41 2.42
N GLN A 149 17.07 -7.59 2.75
CA GLN A 149 17.61 -7.88 4.08
C GLN A 149 18.72 -6.90 4.41
N SER A 150 19.69 -6.73 3.51
CA SER A 150 20.77 -5.76 3.68
C SER A 150 20.26 -4.33 3.86
N LEU A 151 19.23 -3.92 3.12
CA LEU A 151 18.61 -2.60 3.26
C LEU A 151 17.92 -2.45 4.61
N PHE A 152 17.19 -3.47 5.07
CA PHE A 152 16.54 -3.44 6.37
C PHE A 152 17.55 -3.44 7.51
N ASP A 153 18.60 -4.26 7.44
CA ASP A 153 19.68 -4.28 8.42
C ASP A 153 20.30 -2.89 8.56
N ASN A 154 20.63 -2.24 7.44
CA ASN A 154 21.13 -0.86 7.45
C ASN A 154 20.12 0.15 8.04
N ILE A 155 18.82 0.00 7.77
CA ILE A 155 17.78 0.89 8.33
C ILE A 155 17.70 0.70 9.85
N PHE A 156 17.72 -0.55 10.33
CA PHE A 156 17.66 -0.85 11.75
C PHE A 156 18.94 -0.43 12.50
N ASP A 157 20.10 -0.57 11.87
CA ASP A 157 21.38 -0.08 12.39
C ASP A 157 21.41 1.45 12.47
N LEU A 158 20.82 2.14 11.49
CA LEU A 158 20.68 3.59 11.55
C LEU A 158 19.68 4.00 12.64
N ASP A 159 18.57 3.27 12.80
CA ASP A 159 17.59 3.53 13.84
C ASP A 159 18.17 3.31 15.24
N SER A 160 19.00 2.29 15.45
CA SER A 160 19.67 2.05 16.73
C SER A 160 20.64 3.17 17.09
N VAL A 161 21.40 3.67 16.11
CA VAL A 161 22.31 4.81 16.25
C VAL A 161 21.55 6.11 16.52
N ILE A 162 20.45 6.36 15.80
CA ILE A 162 19.66 7.61 15.91
C ILE A 162 18.81 7.61 17.19
N SER A 163 18.25 6.46 17.57
CA SER A 163 17.44 6.30 18.79
C SER A 163 18.29 6.28 20.07
N GLY A 164 19.62 6.30 19.95
CA GLY A 164 20.54 6.52 21.08
C GLY A 164 20.61 5.36 22.07
N TRP A 165 20.32 4.13 21.65
CA TRP A 165 20.40 2.96 22.53
C TRP A 165 21.84 2.63 22.97
N ASP A 166 22.86 3.17 22.29
CA ASP A 166 24.28 3.00 22.66
C ASP A 166 24.94 4.23 23.32
N LEU A 167 24.21 5.32 23.59
CA LEU A 167 24.79 6.51 24.23
C LEU A 167 24.58 6.56 25.76
N TRP A 168 23.78 5.65 26.32
CA TRP A 168 23.52 5.58 27.77
C TRP A 168 24.48 4.64 28.53
N GLU A 169 25.11 3.66 27.89
CA GLU A 169 26.08 2.78 28.57
C GLU A 169 27.51 3.33 28.65
N LEU A 170 27.83 4.42 27.93
CA LEU A 170 29.16 5.06 27.97
C LEU A 170 29.25 6.28 28.90
N THR A 171 28.17 6.67 29.58
CA THR A 171 28.18 7.83 30.50
C THR A 171 28.14 7.48 31.99
N GLU A 172 28.11 6.19 32.35
CA GLU A 172 28.20 5.73 33.75
C GLU A 172 29.56 5.12 34.13
N ILE A 173 30.58 5.17 33.26
CA ILE A 173 31.95 4.72 33.58
C ILE A 173 32.87 5.88 34.02
N GLU A 174 32.42 7.15 33.96
CA GLU A 174 33.20 8.31 34.43
C GLU A 174 32.50 9.14 35.53
N LYS A 175 31.89 8.48 36.53
CA LYS A 175 31.55 9.14 37.81
C LYS A 175 31.89 8.28 39.02
#